data_AF-A0A2E2EGN5-F1
#
_entry.id   AF-A0A2E2EGN5-F1
#
_cell.length_a   1.000
_cell.length_b   1.000
_cell.length_c   1.000
_cell.angle_alpha   90.00
_cell.angle_beta   90.00
_cell.angle_gamma   90.00
#
_symmetry.space_group_name_H-M   'P 1'
#
loop_
_entity.id
_entity.type
_entity.pdbx_description
1 polymer ?
#
loop_
_entity_poly.entity_id
_entity_poly.type
_entity_poly.pdbx_seq_one_letter_code
_entity_poly.pdbx_strand_id
1 'polypeptide(L)'
;MDGVRYFEDDTVGMYMCLVEEFSEELENHIRNNLISICEGEYHSEKFSAFLTYKNTLKTFIERYEKKKSPTKVGLIGELLCHLLLPEKLTSLKVVSPYFNMEESGIKKGHDLVLFHPEDEELWITEVKSGEKGAVVSTTQKSKNLFNLGNKDLQEKLTSTGTNLWRNALKGMDTSLKDGITKDLIVNYLTEFQKNTLTANQKSETYNVVLCSCVFYDTDEQIDFKNLVKWKSTYKHEKKFKNILMFAIQKNTFEKIVEFIISESDCELEEGA
;
A
#
# COMPACT_ATOMS: atom_id res chain seq x y z
N MET A 1 -17.20 8.64 1.06
CA MET A 1 -16.63 8.48 -0.29
C MET A 1 -17.68 7.85 -1.19
N ASP A 2 -18.38 8.69 -1.93
CA ASP A 2 -19.31 8.28 -2.97
C ASP A 2 -18.63 7.34 -3.99
N GLY A 3 -19.37 6.34 -4.46
CA GLY A 3 -18.83 5.34 -5.39
C GLY A 3 -17.90 4.29 -4.76
N VAL A 4 -17.67 4.34 -3.44
CA VAL A 4 -16.82 3.37 -2.73
C VAL A 4 -17.62 2.66 -1.63
N ARG A 5 -17.68 1.32 -1.72
CA ARG A 5 -18.34 0.46 -0.72
C ARG A 5 -17.33 -0.37 0.05
N TYR A 6 -17.46 -0.38 1.38
CA TYR A 6 -16.62 -1.17 2.27
C TYR A 6 -17.37 -2.38 2.82
N PHE A 7 -16.64 -3.48 2.97
CA PHE A 7 -17.08 -4.71 3.60
C PHE A 7 -16.02 -5.17 4.58
N GLU A 8 -16.43 -5.72 5.72
CA GLU A 8 -15.50 -6.17 6.75
C GLU A 8 -15.99 -7.39 7.50
N ASP A 9 -15.03 -8.16 8.00
CA ASP A 9 -15.20 -9.19 9.02
C ASP A 9 -13.96 -9.14 9.92
N ASP A 10 -14.06 -8.36 11.00
CA ASP A 10 -13.00 -8.13 11.97
C ASP A 10 -12.59 -9.43 12.69
N THR A 11 -13.51 -10.37 12.83
CA THR A 11 -13.27 -11.64 13.55
C THR A 11 -12.20 -12.47 12.86
N VAL A 12 -12.14 -12.38 11.53
CA VAL A 12 -11.10 -13.03 10.73
C VAL A 12 -10.02 -12.05 10.27
N GLY A 13 -10.25 -10.73 10.31
CA GLY A 13 -9.34 -9.71 9.81
C GLY A 13 -9.39 -9.56 8.27
N MET A 14 -10.59 -9.64 7.69
CA MET A 14 -10.84 -9.51 6.26
C MET A 14 -11.56 -8.21 5.97
N TYR A 15 -11.03 -7.42 5.04
CA TYR A 15 -11.63 -6.17 4.59
C TYR A 15 -11.67 -6.14 3.06
N MET A 16 -12.68 -5.49 2.51
CA MET A 16 -12.81 -5.27 1.08
C MET A 16 -13.33 -3.87 0.78
N CYS A 17 -12.76 -3.26 -0.23
CA CYS A 17 -13.16 -2.00 -0.81
C CYS A 17 -13.55 -2.23 -2.28
N LEU A 18 -14.79 -1.93 -2.63
CA LEU A 18 -15.27 -1.93 -4.00
C LEU A 18 -15.41 -0.49 -4.48
N VAL A 19 -14.61 -0.11 -5.47
CA VAL A 19 -14.64 1.21 -6.13
C VAL A 19 -15.48 1.08 -7.40
N GLU A 20 -16.78 1.33 -7.26
CA GLU A 20 -17.79 1.24 -8.33
C GLU A 20 -17.67 2.44 -9.28
N GLU A 21 -17.42 3.61 -8.71
CA GLU A 21 -17.29 4.85 -9.46
C GLU A 21 -15.99 5.58 -9.08
N PHE A 22 -15.40 6.24 -10.08
CA PHE A 22 -14.31 7.18 -9.83
C PHE A 22 -14.93 8.55 -9.65
N SER A 23 -15.34 8.84 -8.41
CA SER A 23 -16.13 10.01 -8.03
C SER A 23 -15.25 11.23 -7.72
N GLU A 24 -15.86 12.42 -7.73
CA GLU A 24 -15.20 13.67 -7.30
C GLU A 24 -14.68 13.57 -5.84
N GLU A 25 -15.37 12.83 -4.96
CA GLU A 25 -14.87 12.59 -3.60
C GLU A 25 -13.55 11.79 -3.60
N LEU A 26 -13.41 10.78 -4.47
CA LEU A 26 -12.16 10.03 -4.61
C LEU A 26 -11.08 10.89 -5.28
N GLU A 27 -11.41 11.73 -6.27
CA GLU A 27 -10.48 12.70 -6.83
C GLU A 27 -9.95 13.67 -5.76
N ASN A 28 -10.84 14.23 -4.95
CA ASN A 28 -10.46 15.12 -3.85
C ASN A 28 -9.65 14.39 -2.78
N HIS A 29 -9.96 13.11 -2.51
CA HIS A 29 -9.14 12.29 -1.62
C HIS A 29 -7.72 12.10 -2.16
N ILE A 30 -7.56 11.89 -3.47
CA ILE A 30 -6.25 11.86 -4.11
C ILE A 30 -5.57 13.22 -3.95
N ARG A 31 -6.20 14.33 -4.34
CA ARG A 31 -5.64 15.70 -4.24
C ARG A 31 -5.11 16.01 -2.83
N ASN A 32 -5.93 15.73 -1.82
CA ASN A 32 -5.62 16.06 -0.43
C ASN A 32 -4.50 15.21 0.17
N ASN A 33 -4.29 13.99 -0.33
CA ASN A 33 -3.35 13.04 0.27
C ASN A 33 -2.13 12.73 -0.60
N LEU A 34 -2.10 13.14 -1.88
CA LEU A 34 -1.04 12.72 -2.80
C LEU A 34 0.36 13.14 -2.32
N ILE A 35 0.52 14.36 -1.81
CA ILE A 35 1.82 14.85 -1.34
C ILE A 35 2.27 14.08 -0.09
N SER A 36 1.39 13.92 0.90
CA SER A 36 1.73 13.23 2.15
C SER A 36 2.00 11.74 1.92
N ILE A 37 1.22 11.09 1.05
CA ILE A 37 1.44 9.71 0.62
C ILE A 37 2.79 9.58 -0.09
N CYS A 38 3.04 10.41 -1.10
CA CYS A 38 4.24 10.29 -1.93
C CYS A 38 5.50 10.67 -1.17
N GLU A 39 5.53 11.80 -0.48
CA GLU A 39 6.75 12.36 0.09
C GLU A 39 6.94 12.04 1.59
N GLY A 40 5.88 11.58 2.25
CA GLY A 40 5.80 11.41 3.69
C GLY A 40 5.24 12.67 4.38
N GLU A 41 4.34 12.47 5.35
CA GLU A 41 3.60 13.52 6.04
C GLU A 41 4.53 14.62 6.61
N TYR A 42 5.52 14.25 7.44
CA TYR A 42 6.44 15.23 8.02
C TYR A 42 7.26 16.00 6.98
N HIS A 43 7.78 15.33 5.95
CA HIS A 43 8.51 15.98 4.87
C HIS A 43 7.61 16.96 4.11
N SER A 44 6.41 16.53 3.74
CA SER A 44 5.45 17.37 3.01
C SER A 44 5.13 18.67 3.77
N GLU A 45 4.98 18.61 5.09
CA GLU A 45 4.78 19.80 5.91
C GLU A 45 6.04 20.68 5.98
N LYS A 46 7.19 20.08 6.32
CA LYS A 46 8.47 20.78 6.55
C LYS A 46 9.00 21.45 5.30
N PHE A 47 8.74 20.85 4.14
CA PHE A 47 9.29 21.24 2.85
C PHE A 47 8.21 21.66 1.86
N SER A 48 7.05 22.07 2.36
CA SER A 48 5.89 22.57 1.59
C SER A 48 6.23 23.67 0.58
N ALA A 49 7.30 24.43 0.79
CA ALA A 49 7.78 25.44 -0.16
C ALA A 49 8.27 24.86 -1.50
N PHE A 50 8.65 23.58 -1.56
CA PHE A 50 9.10 22.90 -2.79
C PHE A 50 8.40 21.58 -3.09
N LEU A 51 7.90 20.87 -2.07
CA LEU A 51 7.04 19.69 -2.23
C LEU A 51 5.61 20.13 -2.50
N THR A 52 5.40 20.66 -3.71
CA THR A 52 4.09 21.12 -4.18
C THR A 52 3.34 19.97 -4.87
N TYR A 53 2.01 20.06 -4.90
CA TYR A 53 1.15 19.11 -5.60
C TYR A 53 1.63 18.87 -7.05
N LYS A 54 1.93 19.95 -7.76
CA LYS A 54 2.48 19.94 -9.13
C LYS A 54 3.80 19.18 -9.26
N ASN A 55 4.75 19.41 -8.35
CA ASN A 55 6.04 18.73 -8.39
C ASN A 55 5.90 17.24 -8.06
N THR A 56 5.00 16.89 -7.14
CA THR A 56 4.67 15.50 -6.80
C THR A 56 3.99 14.80 -7.98
N LEU A 57 3.00 15.42 -8.64
CA LEU A 57 2.36 14.89 -9.84
C LEU A 57 3.37 14.63 -10.96
N LYS A 58 4.21 15.63 -11.27
CA LYS A 58 5.26 15.49 -12.28
C LYS A 58 6.19 14.31 -11.96
N THR A 59 6.63 14.20 -10.72
CA THR A 59 7.47 13.09 -10.26
C THR A 59 6.75 11.75 -10.40
N PHE A 60 5.47 11.68 -10.04
CA PHE A 60 4.65 10.48 -10.17
C PHE A 60 4.55 10.04 -11.63
N ILE A 61 4.20 10.96 -12.54
CA ILE A 61 4.03 10.71 -13.97
C ILE A 61 5.34 10.25 -14.59
N GLU A 62 6.44 10.96 -14.32
CA GLU A 62 7.78 10.57 -14.81
C GLU A 62 8.17 9.16 -14.36
N ARG A 63 7.84 8.78 -13.12
CA ARG A 63 8.08 7.42 -12.59
C ARG A 63 7.20 6.40 -13.30
N TYR A 64 5.91 6.70 -13.45
CA TYR A 64 4.92 5.84 -14.07
C TYR A 64 5.26 5.55 -15.54
N GLU A 65 5.57 6.59 -16.34
CA GLU A 65 5.84 6.47 -17.77
C GLU A 65 7.05 5.60 -18.09
N LYS A 66 8.09 5.63 -17.24
CA LYS A 66 9.31 4.82 -17.38
C LYS A 66 9.10 3.32 -17.15
N LYS A 67 7.94 2.90 -16.61
CA LYS A 67 7.66 1.49 -16.30
C LYS A 67 6.97 0.74 -17.43
N LYS A 68 7.15 -0.58 -17.46
CA LYS A 68 6.40 -1.49 -18.33
C LYS A 68 4.97 -1.67 -17.82
N SER A 69 4.04 -2.06 -18.69
CA SER A 69 2.60 -2.19 -18.39
C SER A 69 2.28 -2.96 -17.09
N PRO A 70 2.82 -4.18 -16.82
CA PRO A 70 2.51 -4.87 -15.56
C PRO A 70 2.96 -4.11 -14.30
N THR A 71 4.06 -3.37 -14.41
CA THR A 71 4.57 -2.53 -13.31
C THR A 71 3.75 -1.25 -13.15
N LYS A 72 3.20 -0.70 -14.24
CA LYS A 72 2.24 0.43 -14.18
C LYS A 72 0.99 0.06 -13.38
N VAL A 73 0.43 -1.13 -13.62
CA VAL A 73 -0.70 -1.66 -12.83
C VAL A 73 -0.31 -1.86 -11.36
N GLY A 74 0.93 -2.32 -11.11
CA GLY A 74 1.57 -2.38 -9.79
C GLY A 74 1.48 -1.05 -9.03
N LEU A 75 2.03 0.01 -9.64
CA LEU A 75 2.08 1.36 -9.06
C LEU A 75 0.68 1.88 -8.69
N ILE A 76 -0.31 1.74 -9.59
CA ILE A 76 -1.66 2.22 -9.29
C ILE A 76 -2.34 1.39 -8.21
N GLY A 77 -2.10 0.07 -8.18
CA GLY A 77 -2.60 -0.78 -7.10
C GLY A 77 -2.03 -0.44 -5.73
N GLU A 78 -0.74 -0.07 -5.68
CA GLU A 78 -0.08 0.39 -4.46
C GLU A 78 -0.57 1.77 -4.02
N LEU A 79 -0.70 2.74 -4.94
CA LEU A 79 -1.31 4.04 -4.66
C LEU A 79 -2.71 3.89 -4.06
N LEU A 80 -3.55 3.03 -4.64
CA LEU A 80 -4.89 2.74 -4.10
C LEU A 80 -4.84 2.15 -2.68
N CYS A 81 -3.85 1.34 -2.36
CA CYS A 81 -3.67 0.82 -1.00
C CYS A 81 -3.29 1.95 -0.03
N HIS A 82 -2.38 2.85 -0.40
CA HIS A 82 -2.05 4.03 0.40
C HIS A 82 -3.24 4.96 0.64
N LEU A 83 -4.20 5.03 -0.28
CA LEU A 83 -5.39 5.87 -0.15
C LEU A 83 -6.50 5.21 0.68
N LEU A 84 -6.82 3.95 0.39
CA LEU A 84 -8.06 3.31 0.86
C LEU A 84 -7.86 2.47 2.12
N LEU A 85 -6.65 1.94 2.34
CA LEU A 85 -6.35 1.17 3.55
C LEU A 85 -6.43 2.05 4.81
N PRO A 86 -5.73 3.21 4.91
CA PRO A 86 -5.81 4.04 6.12
C PRO A 86 -7.17 4.74 6.27
N GLU A 87 -7.88 4.99 5.16
CA GLU A 87 -9.28 5.47 5.20
C GLU A 87 -10.19 4.45 5.90
N LYS A 88 -10.00 3.15 5.64
CA LYS A 88 -10.83 2.10 6.26
C LYS A 88 -10.33 1.68 7.64
N LEU A 89 -9.02 1.55 7.81
CA LEU A 89 -8.36 1.08 9.02
C LEU A 89 -7.72 2.27 9.75
N THR A 90 -8.56 3.17 10.26
CA THR A 90 -8.12 4.45 10.84
C THR A 90 -7.23 4.32 12.08
N SER A 91 -7.17 3.13 12.69
CA SER A 91 -6.24 2.84 13.79
C SER A 91 -4.81 2.55 13.32
N LEU A 92 -4.60 2.29 12.03
CA LEU A 92 -3.29 2.09 11.42
C LEU A 92 -2.81 3.38 10.75
N LYS A 93 -1.60 3.83 11.12
CA LYS A 93 -0.94 4.97 10.49
C LYS A 93 0.09 4.50 9.49
N VAL A 94 0.11 5.09 8.30
CA VAL A 94 1.16 4.87 7.31
C VAL A 94 2.42 5.60 7.78
N VAL A 95 3.54 4.88 7.92
CA VAL A 95 4.83 5.43 8.40
C VAL A 95 5.95 5.27 7.38
N SER A 96 5.59 5.01 6.13
CA SER A 96 6.50 4.95 4.99
C SER A 96 5.91 5.70 3.80
N PRO A 97 6.67 6.56 3.10
CA PRO A 97 6.23 7.22 1.88
C PRO A 97 6.10 6.23 0.72
N TYR A 98 5.18 6.50 -0.20
CA TYR A 98 5.01 5.80 -1.46
C TYR A 98 6.21 6.03 -2.39
N PHE A 99 6.78 7.23 -2.45
CA PHE A 99 8.06 7.45 -3.12
C PHE A 99 9.21 6.95 -2.24
N ASN A 100 9.25 5.64 -2.01
CA ASN A 100 10.37 5.03 -1.33
C ASN A 100 11.64 5.13 -2.20
N MET A 101 12.81 5.04 -1.56
CA MET A 101 14.10 5.23 -2.22
C MET A 101 14.45 4.18 -3.28
N GLU A 102 13.63 3.14 -3.47
CA GLU A 102 13.79 2.15 -4.54
C GLU A 102 13.99 2.80 -5.91
N GLU A 103 13.34 3.95 -6.11
CA GLU A 103 13.31 4.68 -7.37
C GLU A 103 14.60 5.45 -7.67
N SER A 104 15.55 5.46 -6.73
CA SER A 104 16.92 5.96 -6.89
C SER A 104 17.98 4.87 -7.07
N GLY A 105 17.56 3.63 -7.35
CA GLY A 105 18.47 2.50 -7.65
C GLY A 105 18.85 1.64 -6.45
N ILE A 106 18.18 1.82 -5.30
CA ILE A 106 18.35 0.99 -4.10
C ILE A 106 17.39 -0.22 -4.19
N LYS A 107 17.84 -1.42 -3.76
CA LYS A 107 17.01 -2.64 -3.78
C LYS A 107 15.70 -2.46 -3.00
N LYS A 108 14.65 -3.19 -3.44
CA LYS A 108 13.27 -3.16 -2.95
C LYS A 108 13.15 -3.14 -1.41
N GLY A 109 12.35 -2.20 -0.89
CA GLY A 109 11.75 -2.10 0.43
C GLY A 109 10.38 -2.80 0.51
N HIS A 110 9.59 -2.38 1.51
CA HIS A 110 8.19 -2.79 1.68
C HIS A 110 7.28 -1.76 1.01
N ASP A 111 6.13 -2.22 0.51
CA ASP A 111 5.18 -1.36 -0.20
C ASP A 111 4.54 -0.36 0.78
N LEU A 112 4.14 -0.84 1.97
CA LEU A 112 3.77 0.03 3.11
C LEU A 112 4.32 -0.54 4.42
N VAL A 113 4.70 0.37 5.32
CA VAL A 113 4.91 0.11 6.73
C VAL A 113 3.84 0.87 7.49
N LEU A 114 3.09 0.17 8.35
CA LEU A 114 2.03 0.75 9.15
C LEU A 114 2.36 0.60 10.63
N PHE A 115 1.86 1.52 11.45
CA PHE A 115 1.99 1.45 12.91
C PHE A 115 0.61 1.59 13.55
N HIS A 116 0.30 0.71 14.50
CA HIS A 116 -0.90 0.79 15.32
C HIS A 116 -0.54 1.49 16.64
N PRO A 117 -0.93 2.77 16.86
CA PRO A 117 -0.43 3.53 18.01
C PRO A 117 -0.85 2.97 19.37
N GLU A 118 -2.08 2.47 19.49
CA GLU A 118 -2.61 2.01 20.78
C GLU A 118 -1.98 0.67 21.21
N ASP A 119 -1.94 -0.31 20.30
CA ASP A 119 -1.28 -1.60 20.54
C ASP A 119 0.25 -1.56 20.42
N GLU A 120 0.81 -0.40 20.03
CA GLU A 120 2.23 -0.18 19.73
C GLU A 120 2.83 -1.19 18.74
N GLU A 121 2.03 -1.68 17.77
CA GLU A 121 2.47 -2.73 16.86
C GLU A 121 2.85 -2.22 15.47
N LEU A 122 3.98 -2.73 14.93
CA LEU A 122 4.37 -2.51 13.54
C LEU A 122 3.77 -3.58 12.61
N TRP A 123 3.29 -3.14 11.45
CA TRP A 123 2.67 -3.98 10.42
C TRP A 123 3.38 -3.77 9.09
N ILE A 124 3.73 -4.86 8.41
CA ILE A 124 4.39 -4.83 7.11
C ILE A 124 3.40 -5.22 6.03
N THR A 125 3.29 -4.40 4.99
CA THR A 125 2.32 -4.60 3.92
C THR A 125 2.98 -5.05 2.63
N GLU A 126 2.35 -6.01 1.95
CA GLU A 126 2.67 -6.38 0.57
C GLU A 126 1.42 -6.23 -0.29
N VAL A 127 1.54 -5.46 -1.37
CA VAL A 127 0.50 -5.19 -2.35
C VAL A 127 0.75 -6.02 -3.60
N LYS A 128 -0.30 -6.72 -4.05
CA LYS A 128 -0.32 -7.36 -5.37
C LYS A 128 -1.52 -6.86 -6.15
N SER A 129 -1.27 -6.38 -7.35
CA SER A 129 -2.32 -5.91 -8.24
C SER A 129 -2.29 -6.61 -9.59
N GLY A 130 -3.41 -6.56 -10.30
CA GLY A 130 -3.48 -7.03 -11.67
C GLY A 130 -4.90 -7.15 -12.19
N GLU A 131 -5.02 -7.17 -13.51
CA GLU A 131 -6.28 -7.43 -14.18
C GLU A 131 -6.73 -8.89 -13.97
N LYS A 132 -8.05 -9.16 -14.05
CA LYS A 132 -8.57 -10.54 -13.92
C LYS A 132 -7.94 -11.49 -14.95
N GLY A 133 -7.83 -11.05 -16.20
CA GLY A 133 -7.36 -11.86 -17.31
C GLY A 133 -8.21 -13.12 -17.49
N ALA A 134 -7.56 -14.26 -17.78
CA ALA A 134 -8.23 -15.56 -17.99
C ALA A 134 -8.63 -16.29 -16.69
N VAL A 135 -8.52 -15.64 -15.52
CA VAL A 135 -8.92 -16.25 -14.25
C VAL A 135 -10.45 -16.34 -14.18
N VAL A 136 -10.95 -17.49 -13.68
CA VAL A 136 -12.37 -17.83 -13.67
C VAL A 136 -13.27 -16.79 -13.01
N SER A 137 -12.82 -16.14 -11.94
CA SER A 137 -13.56 -15.09 -11.25
C SER A 137 -12.66 -14.04 -10.62
N THR A 138 -13.19 -12.82 -10.41
CA THR A 138 -12.53 -11.75 -9.64
C THR A 138 -12.16 -12.20 -8.23
N THR A 139 -13.04 -12.97 -7.56
CA THR A 139 -12.76 -13.63 -6.28
C THR A 139 -11.53 -14.52 -6.35
N GLN A 140 -11.42 -15.39 -7.37
CA GLN A 140 -10.27 -16.27 -7.52
C GLN A 140 -8.99 -15.48 -7.85
N LYS A 141 -9.10 -14.39 -8.63
CA LYS A 141 -7.98 -13.49 -8.89
C LYS A 141 -7.46 -12.85 -7.59
N SER A 142 -8.35 -12.33 -6.75
CA SER A 142 -7.98 -11.75 -5.44
C SER A 142 -7.26 -12.77 -4.56
N LYS A 143 -7.78 -14.01 -4.44
CA LYS A 143 -7.08 -15.10 -3.72
C LYS A 143 -5.69 -15.39 -4.27
N ASN A 144 -5.54 -15.43 -5.59
CA ASN A 144 -4.24 -15.65 -6.24
C ASN A 144 -3.25 -14.52 -5.90
N LEU A 145 -3.71 -13.27 -5.89
CA LEU A 145 -2.90 -12.11 -5.51
C LEU A 145 -2.51 -12.15 -4.03
N PHE A 146 -3.42 -12.49 -3.12
CA PHE A 146 -3.09 -12.68 -1.70
C PHE A 146 -2.04 -13.78 -1.50
N ASN A 147 -2.18 -14.92 -2.18
CA ASN A 147 -1.20 -16.01 -2.09
C ASN A 147 0.19 -15.59 -2.60
N LEU A 148 0.23 -14.82 -3.70
CA LEU A 148 1.48 -14.26 -4.21
C LEU A 148 2.11 -13.28 -3.22
N GLY A 149 1.31 -12.36 -2.66
CA GLY A 149 1.76 -11.41 -1.64
C GLY A 149 2.30 -12.11 -0.39
N ASN A 150 1.59 -13.14 0.09
CA ASN A 150 2.01 -13.95 1.21
C ASN A 150 3.39 -14.60 0.95
N LYS A 151 3.57 -15.22 -0.22
CA LYS A 151 4.82 -15.87 -0.59
C LYS A 151 5.96 -14.86 -0.67
N ASP A 152 5.77 -13.77 -1.41
CA ASP A 152 6.79 -12.74 -1.61
C ASP A 152 7.19 -12.11 -0.27
N LEU A 153 6.22 -11.81 0.60
CA LEU A 153 6.48 -11.21 1.90
C LEU A 153 7.20 -12.19 2.84
N GLN A 154 6.83 -13.48 2.82
CA GLN A 154 7.54 -14.51 3.57
C GLN A 154 9.02 -14.61 3.14
N GLU A 155 9.28 -14.62 1.84
CA GLU A 155 10.64 -14.63 1.28
C GLU A 155 11.42 -13.36 1.67
N LYS A 156 10.80 -12.18 1.58
CA LYS A 156 11.41 -10.90 2.00
C LYS A 156 11.79 -10.92 3.48
N LEU A 157 10.85 -11.26 4.36
CA LEU A 157 11.00 -11.22 5.83
C LEU A 157 11.93 -12.31 6.38
N THR A 158 12.19 -13.36 5.61
CA THR A 158 13.15 -14.42 5.96
C THR A 158 14.50 -14.26 5.26
N SER A 159 14.66 -13.29 4.37
CA SER A 159 15.91 -13.02 3.69
C SER A 159 16.96 -12.39 4.62
N THR A 160 18.25 -12.57 4.28
CA THR A 160 19.38 -11.95 5.01
C THR A 160 19.70 -10.53 4.53
N GLY A 161 18.88 -9.98 3.62
CA GLY A 161 19.07 -8.65 3.05
C GLY A 161 18.64 -7.55 4.01
N THR A 162 19.58 -6.71 4.44
CA THR A 162 19.31 -5.62 5.39
C THR A 162 18.71 -4.36 4.77
N ASN A 163 18.64 -4.27 3.45
CA ASN A 163 18.17 -3.08 2.76
C ASN A 163 16.68 -2.80 3.03
N LEU A 164 15.88 -3.84 3.28
CA LEU A 164 14.46 -3.71 3.61
C LEU A 164 14.24 -2.79 4.82
N TRP A 165 14.89 -3.12 5.94
CA TRP A 165 14.75 -2.37 7.18
C TRP A 165 15.43 -1.00 7.13
N ARG A 166 16.54 -0.87 6.41
CA ARG A 166 17.20 0.43 6.18
C ARG A 166 16.32 1.37 5.36
N ASN A 167 15.60 0.86 4.37
CA ASN A 167 14.65 1.66 3.59
C ASN A 167 13.46 2.07 4.47
N ALA A 168 12.93 1.15 5.29
CA ALA A 168 11.86 1.47 6.24
C ALA A 168 12.26 2.57 7.24
N LEU A 169 13.48 2.51 7.81
CA LEU A 169 14.00 3.54 8.71
C LEU A 169 14.06 4.91 8.04
N LYS A 170 14.53 4.96 6.78
CA LYS A 170 14.62 6.22 6.03
C LYS A 170 13.25 6.77 5.62
N GLY A 171 12.32 5.89 5.25
CA GLY A 171 10.94 6.29 4.96
C GLY A 171 10.27 6.88 6.19
N MET A 172 10.49 6.28 7.35
CA MET A 172 9.99 6.79 8.62
C MET A 172 10.51 8.20 8.93
N ASP A 173 11.77 8.51 8.62
CA ASP A 173 12.32 9.86 8.81
C ASP A 173 11.61 10.95 7.98
N THR A 174 11.02 10.58 6.84
CA THR A 174 10.24 11.53 6.02
C THR A 174 8.76 11.54 6.41
N SER A 175 8.24 10.45 6.98
CA SER A 175 6.84 10.38 7.41
C SER A 175 6.59 10.95 8.81
N LEU A 176 7.54 10.83 9.75
CA LEU A 176 7.30 11.15 11.16
C LEU A 176 8.21 12.24 11.73
N LYS A 177 7.61 13.11 12.55
CA LYS A 177 8.31 14.02 13.47
C LYS A 177 8.98 13.22 14.59
N ASP A 178 10.04 13.79 15.17
CA ASP A 178 10.70 13.22 16.34
C ASP A 178 9.73 13.16 17.54
N GLY A 179 9.72 12.02 18.23
CA GLY A 179 8.80 11.75 19.34
C GLY A 179 8.70 10.27 19.66
N ILE A 180 7.95 9.95 20.72
CA ILE A 180 7.85 8.59 21.29
C ILE A 180 7.44 7.55 20.24
N THR A 181 6.45 7.85 19.41
CA THR A 181 6.02 6.96 18.33
C THR A 181 7.15 6.62 17.36
N LYS A 182 7.94 7.62 16.96
CA LYS A 182 9.08 7.44 16.08
C LYS A 182 10.15 6.57 16.76
N ASP A 183 10.45 6.82 18.03
CA ASP A 183 11.42 6.02 18.79
C ASP A 183 11.00 4.55 18.92
N LEU A 184 9.71 4.28 19.17
CA LEU A 184 9.16 2.92 19.22
C LEU A 184 9.34 2.19 17.88
N ILE A 185 9.00 2.84 16.78
CA ILE A 185 9.17 2.26 15.43
C ILE A 185 10.65 2.01 15.12
N VAL A 186 11.54 2.95 15.48
CA VAL A 186 12.99 2.78 15.33
C VAL A 186 13.49 1.57 16.11
N ASN A 187 12.98 1.34 17.32
CA ASN A 187 13.34 0.17 18.12
C ASN A 187 12.94 -1.14 17.42
N TYR A 188 11.70 -1.24 16.91
CA TYR A 188 11.25 -2.40 16.14
C TYR A 188 12.13 -2.66 14.92
N LEU A 189 12.33 -1.64 14.08
CA LEU A 189 13.11 -1.79 12.85
C LEU A 189 14.58 -2.13 13.13
N THR A 190 15.15 -1.60 14.22
CA THR A 190 16.51 -1.93 14.68
C THR A 190 16.60 -3.37 15.15
N GLU A 191 15.60 -3.87 15.88
CA GLU A 191 15.52 -5.27 16.29
C GLU A 191 15.41 -6.20 15.08
N PHE A 192 14.56 -5.87 14.11
CA PHE A 192 14.40 -6.64 12.87
C PHE A 192 15.70 -6.69 12.07
N GLN A 193 16.37 -5.54 11.95
CA GLN A 193 17.68 -5.43 11.34
C GLN A 193 18.73 -6.30 12.06
N LYS A 194 18.74 -6.32 13.39
CA LYS A 194 19.64 -7.18 14.19
C LYS A 194 19.34 -8.66 13.98
N ASN A 195 18.06 -9.04 13.91
CA ASN A 195 17.64 -10.42 13.66
C ASN A 195 18.08 -10.88 12.27
N THR A 196 17.94 -10.04 11.24
CA THR A 196 18.46 -10.30 9.89
C THR A 196 19.99 -10.48 9.88
N LEU A 197 20.73 -9.60 10.57
CA LEU A 197 22.20 -9.69 10.65
C LEU A 197 22.70 -10.95 11.38
N THR A 198 21.92 -11.47 12.32
CA THR A 198 22.24 -12.67 13.10
C THR A 198 21.59 -13.94 12.56
N ALA A 199 20.95 -13.87 11.37
CA ALA A 199 20.22 -14.97 10.74
C ALA A 199 19.10 -15.58 11.62
N ASN A 200 18.50 -14.77 12.50
CA ASN A 200 17.45 -15.17 13.45
C ASN A 200 16.04 -14.71 13.04
N GLN A 201 15.88 -14.19 11.82
CA GLN A 201 14.58 -13.74 11.31
C GLN A 201 13.58 -14.90 11.18
N LYS A 202 12.36 -14.68 11.66
CA LYS A 202 11.25 -15.64 11.56
C LYS A 202 10.02 -14.87 11.10
N SER A 203 9.41 -15.27 9.99
CA SER A 203 8.22 -14.58 9.48
C SER A 203 7.10 -14.54 10.52
N GLU A 204 7.04 -15.53 11.40
CA GLU A 204 6.04 -15.69 12.47
C GLU A 204 6.06 -14.58 13.54
N THR A 205 7.07 -13.72 13.57
CA THR A 205 7.17 -12.61 14.54
C THR A 205 6.61 -11.30 14.02
N TYR A 206 6.28 -11.21 12.73
CA TYR A 206 5.80 -9.98 12.11
C TYR A 206 4.28 -9.98 11.97
N ASN A 207 3.66 -8.83 12.24
CA ASN A 207 2.30 -8.57 11.81
C ASN A 207 2.33 -8.13 10.34
N VAL A 208 1.40 -8.65 9.53
CA VAL A 208 1.37 -8.34 8.11
C VAL A 208 -0.01 -7.94 7.62
N VAL A 209 -0.02 -7.08 6.61
CA VAL A 209 -1.19 -6.81 5.79
C VAL A 209 -0.92 -7.31 4.39
N LEU A 210 -1.81 -8.15 3.87
CA LEU A 210 -1.76 -8.56 2.47
C LEU A 210 -2.83 -7.77 1.73
N CYS A 211 -2.43 -7.08 0.67
CA CYS A 211 -3.35 -6.29 -0.15
C CYS A 211 -3.49 -6.92 -1.54
N SER A 212 -4.73 -7.13 -1.99
CA SER A 212 -5.02 -7.55 -3.37
C SER A 212 -5.79 -6.46 -4.08
N CYS A 213 -5.28 -5.93 -5.20
CA CYS A 213 -6.01 -4.98 -6.03
C CYS A 213 -6.36 -5.60 -7.39
N VAL A 214 -7.63 -5.89 -7.61
CA VAL A 214 -8.13 -6.49 -8.86
C VAL A 214 -8.73 -5.40 -9.74
N PHE A 215 -8.22 -5.30 -10.97
CA PHE A 215 -8.79 -4.46 -12.02
C PHE A 215 -9.69 -5.30 -12.93
N TYR A 216 -11.00 -5.15 -12.76
CA TYR A 216 -12.01 -5.81 -13.58
C TYR A 216 -13.39 -5.21 -13.34
N ASP A 217 -14.27 -5.38 -14.31
CA ASP A 217 -15.67 -4.95 -14.27
C ASP A 217 -16.31 -5.20 -12.89
N THR A 218 -16.92 -4.14 -12.35
CA THR A 218 -17.57 -4.14 -11.03
C THR A 218 -18.94 -4.80 -11.05
N ASP A 219 -19.46 -5.18 -12.22
CA ASP A 219 -20.61 -6.07 -12.33
C ASP A 219 -20.26 -7.50 -11.88
N GLU A 220 -19.00 -7.93 -12.07
CA GLU A 220 -18.47 -9.19 -11.52
C GLU A 220 -17.75 -8.93 -10.20
N GLN A 221 -18.51 -8.73 -9.13
CA GLN A 221 -17.95 -8.43 -7.81
C GLN A 221 -17.21 -9.61 -7.20
N ILE A 222 -16.13 -9.30 -6.48
CA ILE A 222 -15.54 -10.21 -5.52
C ILE A 222 -16.61 -10.64 -4.51
N ASP A 223 -16.82 -11.94 -4.39
CA ASP A 223 -17.70 -12.54 -3.38
C ASP A 223 -17.00 -12.46 -2.02
N PHE A 224 -17.35 -11.42 -1.26
CA PHE A 224 -16.79 -11.16 0.05
C PHE A 224 -17.01 -12.32 1.03
N LYS A 225 -18.19 -12.96 1.02
CA LYS A 225 -18.48 -14.10 1.90
C LYS A 225 -17.57 -15.28 1.57
N ASN A 226 -17.33 -15.52 0.28
CA ASN A 226 -16.39 -16.54 -0.16
C ASN A 226 -14.95 -16.22 0.23
N LEU A 227 -14.52 -14.96 0.17
CA LEU A 227 -13.22 -14.52 0.68
C LEU A 227 -13.08 -14.70 2.20
N VAL A 228 -14.08 -14.33 2.99
CA VAL A 228 -14.10 -14.54 4.45
C VAL A 228 -14.00 -16.02 4.79
N LYS A 229 -14.79 -16.87 4.14
CA LYS A 229 -14.73 -18.34 4.32
C LYS A 229 -13.33 -18.87 3.97
N TRP A 230 -12.76 -18.40 2.86
CA TRP A 230 -11.42 -18.78 2.44
C TRP A 230 -10.35 -18.30 3.45
N LYS A 231 -10.42 -17.05 3.93
CA LYS A 231 -9.51 -16.52 4.95
C LYS A 231 -9.62 -17.29 6.27
N SER A 232 -10.82 -17.70 6.67
CA SER A 232 -11.03 -18.53 7.86
C SER A 232 -10.26 -19.85 7.77
N THR A 233 -10.15 -20.42 6.57
CA THR A 233 -9.36 -21.63 6.30
C THR A 233 -7.87 -21.36 6.08
N TYR A 234 -7.48 -20.09 5.90
CA TYR A 234 -6.11 -19.65 5.63
C TYR A 234 -5.15 -19.80 6.82
N LYS A 235 -5.64 -20.29 7.96
CA LYS A 235 -5.00 -20.17 9.28
C LYS A 235 -4.17 -21.37 9.77
N HIS A 236 -3.81 -22.35 8.94
CA HIS A 236 -3.05 -23.51 9.44
C HIS A 236 -1.53 -23.45 9.32
N GLU A 237 -0.99 -22.48 8.58
CA GLU A 237 0.45 -22.26 8.54
C GLU A 237 0.71 -20.99 9.35
N LYS A 238 1.31 -21.11 10.55
CA LYS A 238 1.69 -20.01 11.45
C LYS A 238 2.75 -19.09 10.85
N LYS A 239 2.60 -18.66 9.60
CA LYS A 239 3.63 -17.95 8.82
C LYS A 239 3.91 -16.55 9.33
N PHE A 240 2.95 -15.92 10.00
CA PHE A 240 3.04 -14.56 10.54
C PHE A 240 2.38 -14.48 11.92
N LYS A 241 2.72 -13.45 12.71
CA LYS A 241 2.14 -13.21 14.04
C LYS A 241 0.65 -12.93 13.93
N ASN A 242 0.30 -11.94 13.11
CA ASN A 242 -1.08 -11.58 12.75
C ASN A 242 -1.14 -11.29 11.23
N ILE A 243 -2.32 -11.53 10.62
CA ILE A 243 -2.54 -11.31 9.18
C ILE A 243 -3.86 -10.58 8.97
N LEU A 244 -3.79 -9.35 8.47
CA LEU A 244 -4.94 -8.67 7.87
C LEU A 244 -4.92 -8.87 6.35
N MET A 245 -6.10 -8.96 5.74
CA MET A 245 -6.25 -9.01 4.29
C MET A 245 -7.17 -7.88 3.84
N PHE A 246 -6.69 -7.08 2.88
CA PHE A 246 -7.41 -5.95 2.33
C PHE A 246 -7.57 -6.12 0.82
N ALA A 247 -8.80 -6.39 0.37
CA ALA A 247 -9.11 -6.51 -1.05
C ALA A 247 -9.60 -5.18 -1.61
N ILE A 248 -9.11 -4.78 -2.78
CA ILE A 248 -9.62 -3.66 -3.55
C ILE A 248 -10.09 -4.22 -4.89
N GLN A 249 -11.31 -3.89 -5.30
CA GLN A 249 -11.77 -4.08 -6.67
C GLN A 249 -12.11 -2.73 -7.28
N LYS A 250 -11.62 -2.51 -8.50
CA LYS A 250 -11.98 -1.37 -9.33
C LYS A 250 -12.13 -1.83 -10.78
N ASN A 251 -12.99 -1.20 -11.55
CA ASN A 251 -13.18 -1.52 -12.97
C ASN A 251 -11.87 -1.50 -13.78
N THR A 252 -11.09 -0.43 -13.68
CA THR A 252 -9.91 -0.16 -14.52
C THR A 252 -8.96 0.77 -13.78
N PHE A 253 -7.65 0.65 -14.01
CA PHE A 253 -6.65 1.54 -13.37
C PHE A 253 -6.45 2.84 -14.17
N GLU A 254 -6.80 2.81 -15.46
CA GLU A 254 -6.63 3.87 -16.44
C GLU A 254 -7.33 5.16 -16.03
N LYS A 255 -8.55 5.09 -15.49
CA LYS A 255 -9.27 6.29 -15.00
C LYS A 255 -8.48 7.07 -13.92
N ILE A 256 -7.74 6.37 -13.07
CA ILE A 256 -6.90 7.02 -12.04
C ILE A 256 -5.69 7.68 -12.70
N VAL A 257 -5.11 7.02 -13.70
CA VAL A 257 -3.96 7.54 -14.45
C VAL A 257 -4.36 8.77 -15.26
N GLU A 258 -5.49 8.71 -15.96
CA GLU A 258 -6.07 9.81 -16.74
C GLU A 258 -6.30 11.03 -15.85
N PHE A 259 -6.88 10.83 -14.65
CA PHE A 259 -7.05 11.87 -13.65
C PHE A 259 -5.71 12.50 -13.21
N ILE A 260 -4.72 11.68 -12.83
CA ILE A 260 -3.41 12.17 -12.41
C ILE A 260 -2.73 12.98 -13.54
N ILE A 261 -2.87 12.53 -14.79
CA ILE A 261 -2.31 13.23 -15.95
C ILE A 261 -3.05 14.56 -16.18
N SER A 262 -4.38 14.57 -16.15
CA SER A 262 -5.16 15.80 -16.37
C SER A 262 -4.86 16.87 -15.33
N GLU A 263 -4.65 16.47 -14.07
CA GLU A 263 -4.27 17.39 -13.00
C GLU A 263 -2.89 18.05 -13.23
N SER A 264 -2.02 17.41 -14.01
CA SER A 264 -0.73 17.98 -14.38
C SER A 264 -0.80 18.96 -15.56
N ASP A 265 -1.79 18.77 -16.44
CA ASP A 265 -1.99 19.57 -17.66
C ASP A 265 -2.85 20.83 -17.42
N CYS A 266 -3.84 20.77 -16.51
CA CYS A 266 -4.80 21.87 -16.25
C CYS A 266 -4.18 23.20 -15.77
N GLU A 267 -2.96 23.22 -15.24
CA GLU A 267 -2.30 24.46 -14.78
C GLU A 267 -1.24 25.02 -15.75
N LEU A 268 -1.17 24.53 -16.99
CA LEU A 268 -0.39 25.19 -18.04
C LEU A 268 -1.17 26.30 -18.75
N GLU A 269 -2.48 26.40 -18.56
CA GLU A 269 -3.34 27.40 -19.20
C GLU A 269 -3.60 28.65 -18.33
N GLU A 270 -3.36 28.62 -17.02
CA GLU A 270 -3.54 29.80 -16.14
C GLU A 270 -2.34 30.79 -16.15
N GLY A 271 -1.36 30.55 -17.03
CA GLY A 271 -0.13 31.35 -17.14
C GLY A 271 0.19 31.88 -18.55
N ALA A 272 -0.78 31.91 -19.46
CA ALA A 272 -0.62 32.43 -20.84
C ALA A 272 -1.40 33.73 -21.08
#